data_AF-A0A3N6MNK1-F1
#
_entry.id   AF-A0A3N6MNK1-F1
#
_cell.length_a   1.000
_cell.length_b   1.000
_cell.length_c   1.000
_cell.angle_alpha   90.00
_cell.angle_beta   90.00
_cell.angle_gamma   90.00
#
_symmetry.space_group_name_H-M   'P 1'
#
loop_
_entity.id
_entity.type
_entity.pdbx_description
1 polymer ?
#
loop_
_entity_poly.entity_id
_entity_poly.type
_entity_poly.pdbx_seq_one_letter_code
_entity_poly.pdbx_strand_id
1 'polypeptide(L)'
;MGQRRNEPRDALTIERAARRLGVEDVADVARAAYDHAGELAALEYGRTAAVLGACRLASRRGRGETLTRDRIAAAFDVGYEDVVEADCDIASHLAPPADADDVRSLRRTLIVASELLAAVERGRPGLDFPGSYLADAAPWLLGRAVRSHERSTDGRLAFDEAELRAHADRLEADLELARLGTTLYARVRDEPVAPSVGSEKR
;
A
#
# COMPACT_ATOMS: atom_id res chain seq x y z
N MET A 1 -5.92 -50.87 2.30
CA MET A 1 -6.82 -49.78 1.85
C MET A 1 -6.16 -48.45 2.18
N GLY A 2 -5.47 -47.85 1.22
CA GLY A 2 -4.76 -46.58 1.42
C GLY A 2 -5.70 -45.41 1.12
N GLN A 3 -6.03 -44.64 2.15
CA GLN A 3 -6.68 -43.35 1.98
C GLN A 3 -5.68 -42.42 1.27
N ARG A 4 -5.91 -42.20 -0.02
CA ARG A 4 -5.30 -41.07 -0.73
C ARG A 4 -5.97 -39.82 -0.18
N ARG A 5 -5.25 -39.04 0.63
CA ARG A 5 -5.60 -37.64 0.89
C ARG A 5 -5.62 -36.94 -0.47
N ASN A 6 -6.80 -36.60 -0.96
CA ASN A 6 -6.94 -35.64 -2.06
C ASN A 6 -6.50 -34.28 -1.50
N GLU A 7 -5.23 -33.94 -1.68
CA GLU A 7 -4.79 -32.55 -1.59
C GLU A 7 -5.60 -31.75 -2.63
N PRO A 8 -6.27 -30.64 -2.27
CA PRO A 8 -6.92 -29.79 -3.26
C PRO A 8 -5.82 -29.00 -4.00
N ARG A 9 -5.19 -29.65 -4.99
CA ARG A 9 -4.15 -29.05 -5.86
C ARG A 9 -4.69 -27.93 -6.78
N ASP A 10 -5.99 -27.64 -6.71
CA ASP A 10 -6.66 -26.56 -7.45
C ASP A 10 -7.22 -25.44 -6.55
N ALA A 11 -6.78 -25.40 -5.28
CA ALA A 11 -7.21 -24.38 -4.36
C ALA A 11 -6.71 -22.98 -4.83
N LEU A 12 -7.63 -22.02 -4.96
CA LEU A 12 -7.30 -20.64 -5.37
C LEU A 12 -6.24 -20.05 -4.43
N THR A 13 -5.20 -19.45 -5.00
CA THR A 13 -4.16 -18.70 -4.26
C THR A 13 -4.34 -17.21 -4.46
N ILE A 14 -3.71 -16.42 -3.59
CA ILE A 14 -3.73 -14.95 -3.64
C ILE A 14 -3.16 -14.44 -4.96
N GLU A 15 -2.04 -14.99 -5.44
CA GLU A 15 -1.39 -14.55 -6.69
C GLU A 15 -2.26 -14.83 -7.91
N ARG A 16 -2.96 -15.97 -7.91
CA ARG A 16 -3.88 -16.34 -9.00
C ARG A 16 -5.12 -15.45 -8.98
N ALA A 17 -5.65 -15.15 -7.80
CA ALA A 17 -6.77 -14.23 -7.64
C ALA A 17 -6.40 -12.80 -8.06
N ALA A 18 -5.30 -12.27 -7.52
CA ALA A 18 -4.79 -10.93 -7.83
C ALA A 18 -4.55 -10.75 -9.33
N ARG A 19 -3.92 -11.74 -9.99
CA ARG A 19 -3.71 -11.70 -11.45
C ARG A 19 -5.00 -11.70 -12.25
N ARG A 20 -5.97 -12.53 -11.86
CA ARG A 20 -7.25 -12.60 -12.57
C ARG A 20 -8.08 -11.32 -12.39
N LEU A 21 -7.92 -10.67 -11.23
CA LEU A 21 -8.55 -9.39 -10.93
C LEU A 21 -7.76 -8.19 -11.49
N GLY A 22 -6.48 -8.35 -11.85
CA GLY A 22 -5.59 -7.27 -12.27
C GLY A 22 -5.21 -6.32 -11.12
N VAL A 23 -4.88 -6.87 -9.95
CA VAL A 23 -4.48 -6.15 -8.72
C VAL A 23 -3.21 -6.76 -8.12
N GLU A 24 -2.25 -7.11 -8.98
CA GLU A 24 -0.98 -7.71 -8.58
C GLU A 24 -0.16 -6.81 -7.65
N ASP A 25 -0.37 -5.49 -7.70
CA ASP A 25 0.29 -4.49 -6.85
C ASP A 25 -0.05 -4.63 -5.36
N VAL A 26 -1.17 -5.27 -5.01
CA VAL A 26 -1.57 -5.51 -3.62
C VAL A 26 -1.42 -6.99 -3.20
N ALA A 27 -0.78 -7.82 -4.02
CA ALA A 27 -0.68 -9.26 -3.76
C ALA A 27 0.05 -9.59 -2.45
N ASP A 28 1.15 -8.90 -2.14
CA ASP A 28 1.91 -9.14 -0.90
C ASP A 28 1.11 -8.73 0.34
N VAL A 29 0.38 -7.61 0.26
CA VAL A 29 -0.54 -7.17 1.33
C VAL A 29 -1.68 -8.17 1.53
N ALA A 30 -2.25 -8.68 0.43
CA ALA A 30 -3.31 -9.67 0.48
C ALA A 30 -2.81 -11.01 1.06
N ARG A 31 -1.58 -11.42 0.71
CA ARG A 31 -0.94 -12.61 1.27
C ARG A 31 -0.71 -12.45 2.76
N ALA A 32 -0.10 -11.34 3.19
CA ALA A 32 0.14 -11.06 4.60
C ALA A 32 -1.16 -11.04 5.42
N ALA A 33 -2.25 -10.52 4.87
CA ALA A 33 -3.57 -10.56 5.51
C ALA A 33 -4.16 -11.98 5.58
N TYR A 34 -4.08 -12.74 4.48
CA TYR A 34 -4.57 -14.12 4.44
C TYR A 34 -3.76 -15.04 5.36
N ASP A 35 -2.43 -14.91 5.39
CA ASP A 35 -1.56 -15.70 6.28
C ASP A 35 -1.78 -15.35 7.75
N HIS A 36 -2.28 -14.15 8.05
CA HIS A 36 -2.60 -13.74 9.41
C HIS A 36 -3.92 -14.34 9.91
N ALA A 37 -4.99 -14.27 9.11
CA ALA A 37 -6.34 -14.65 9.55
C ALA A 37 -7.22 -15.29 8.47
N GLY A 38 -6.75 -15.41 7.24
CA GLY A 38 -7.51 -15.92 6.09
C GLY A 38 -7.93 -17.39 6.20
N GLU A 39 -7.15 -18.22 6.90
CA GLU A 39 -7.55 -19.62 7.15
C GLU A 39 -8.76 -19.71 8.10
N LEU A 40 -8.94 -18.77 9.03
CA LEU A 40 -10.13 -18.72 9.90
C LEU A 40 -11.37 -18.35 9.06
N ALA A 41 -11.27 -17.28 8.28
CA ALA A 41 -12.33 -16.88 7.35
C ALA A 41 -12.65 -17.98 6.32
N ALA A 42 -11.64 -18.75 5.88
CA ALA A 42 -11.84 -19.84 4.93
C ALA A 42 -12.66 -21.00 5.52
N LEU A 43 -12.63 -21.21 6.83
CA LEU A 43 -13.46 -22.22 7.51
C LEU A 43 -14.93 -21.83 7.54
N GLU A 44 -15.24 -20.53 7.64
CA GLU A 44 -16.61 -20.02 7.75
C GLU A 44 -17.24 -19.73 6.37
N TYR A 45 -16.53 -19.00 5.52
CA TYR A 45 -17.04 -18.48 4.24
C TYR A 45 -16.53 -19.27 3.02
N GLY A 46 -15.63 -20.23 3.24
CA GLY A 46 -14.97 -20.98 2.19
C GLY A 46 -13.73 -20.27 1.62
N ARG A 47 -12.79 -21.08 1.12
CA ARG A 47 -11.47 -20.60 0.70
C ARG A 47 -11.52 -19.53 -0.39
N THR A 48 -12.37 -19.67 -1.40
CA THR A 48 -12.49 -18.69 -2.48
C THR A 48 -12.93 -17.33 -1.93
N ALA A 49 -13.93 -17.30 -1.05
CA ALA A 49 -14.41 -16.07 -0.43
C ALA A 49 -13.31 -15.44 0.45
N ALA A 50 -12.58 -16.24 1.25
CA ALA A 50 -11.48 -15.75 2.07
C ALA A 50 -10.31 -15.17 1.28
N VAL A 51 -9.90 -15.83 0.18
CA VAL A 51 -8.84 -15.32 -0.71
C VAL A 51 -9.27 -14.00 -1.37
N LEU A 52 -10.51 -13.93 -1.87
CA LEU A 52 -11.02 -12.70 -2.48
C LEU A 52 -11.27 -11.60 -1.45
N GLY A 53 -11.66 -11.96 -0.23
CA GLY A 53 -11.81 -11.06 0.91
C GLY A 53 -10.47 -10.44 1.30
N ALA A 54 -9.39 -11.23 1.32
CA ALA A 54 -8.03 -10.73 1.52
C ALA A 54 -7.59 -9.79 0.39
N CYS A 55 -7.85 -10.11 -0.88
CA CYS A 55 -7.58 -9.20 -2.01
C CYS A 55 -8.39 -7.90 -1.91
N ARG A 56 -9.66 -7.97 -1.50
CA ARG A 56 -10.53 -6.80 -1.32
C ARG A 56 -10.03 -5.93 -0.17
N LEU A 57 -9.70 -6.52 0.96
CA LEU A 57 -9.08 -5.85 2.11
C LEU A 57 -7.80 -5.12 1.70
N ALA A 58 -6.90 -5.81 1.00
CA ALA A 58 -5.64 -5.26 0.52
C ALA A 58 -5.87 -4.10 -0.46
N SER A 59 -6.84 -4.22 -1.38
CA SER A 59 -7.20 -3.11 -2.28
C SER A 59 -7.80 -1.91 -1.54
N ARG A 60 -8.57 -2.14 -0.47
CA ARG A 60 -9.16 -1.07 0.36
C ARG A 60 -8.12 -0.34 1.19
N ARG A 61 -7.13 -1.06 1.72
CA ARG A 61 -5.98 -0.49 2.45
C ARG A 61 -4.84 -0.06 1.53
N GLY A 62 -4.96 -0.32 0.22
CA GLY A 62 -3.93 -0.08 -0.76
C GLY A 62 -3.86 1.37 -1.27
N ARG A 63 -3.03 1.57 -2.30
CA ARG A 63 -2.91 2.86 -2.99
C ARG A 63 -3.97 3.04 -4.09
N GLY A 64 -4.44 1.94 -4.66
CA GLY A 64 -5.32 1.89 -5.82
C GLY A 64 -6.81 1.90 -5.48
N GLU A 65 -7.62 1.63 -6.51
CA GLU A 65 -9.06 1.51 -6.38
C GLU A 65 -9.45 0.23 -5.63
N THR A 66 -10.45 0.32 -4.76
CA THR A 66 -10.98 -0.84 -4.06
C THR A 66 -11.71 -1.77 -5.03
N LEU A 67 -11.50 -3.07 -4.89
CA LEU A 67 -12.20 -4.08 -5.69
C LEU A 67 -13.72 -3.96 -5.53
N THR A 68 -14.39 -3.75 -6.66
CA THR A 68 -15.85 -3.59 -6.75
C THR A 68 -16.54 -4.94 -6.90
N ARG A 69 -17.84 -4.97 -6.59
CA ARG A 69 -18.70 -6.14 -6.82
C ARG A 69 -18.62 -6.64 -8.25
N ASP A 70 -18.73 -5.74 -9.23
CA ASP A 70 -18.76 -6.09 -10.65
C ASP A 70 -17.46 -6.73 -11.10
N ARG A 71 -16.31 -6.22 -10.62
CA ARG A 71 -14.99 -6.77 -10.94
C ARG A 71 -14.80 -8.18 -10.39
N ILE A 72 -15.29 -8.44 -9.17
CA ILE A 72 -15.24 -9.77 -8.56
C ILE A 72 -16.20 -10.73 -9.28
N ALA A 73 -17.45 -10.32 -9.52
CA ALA A 73 -18.46 -11.14 -10.19
C ALA A 73 -18.10 -11.47 -11.65
N ALA A 74 -17.42 -10.57 -12.35
CA ALA A 74 -16.91 -10.83 -13.70
C ALA A 74 -15.79 -11.90 -13.72
N ALA A 75 -15.04 -12.02 -12.63
CA ALA A 75 -13.88 -12.91 -12.53
C ALA A 75 -14.20 -14.24 -11.84
N PHE A 76 -15.14 -14.28 -10.90
CA PHE A 76 -15.42 -15.44 -10.05
C PHE A 76 -16.92 -15.63 -9.83
N ASP A 77 -17.34 -16.89 -9.84
CA ASP A 77 -18.70 -17.30 -9.48
C ASP A 77 -18.75 -17.55 -7.96
N VAL A 78 -18.89 -16.47 -7.19
CA VAL A 78 -18.95 -16.48 -5.72
C VAL A 78 -19.92 -15.42 -5.22
N GLY A 79 -20.58 -15.68 -4.09
CA GLY A 79 -21.41 -14.69 -3.41
C GLY A 79 -20.57 -13.48 -2.98
N TYR A 80 -20.92 -12.28 -3.45
CA TYR A 80 -20.22 -11.06 -3.05
C TYR A 80 -20.34 -10.78 -1.54
N GLU A 81 -21.45 -11.20 -0.93
CA GLU A 81 -21.68 -11.08 0.52
C GLU A 81 -20.64 -11.89 1.29
N ASP A 82 -20.41 -13.16 0.93
CA ASP A 82 -19.38 -14.00 1.56
C ASP A 82 -17.98 -13.39 1.45
N VAL A 83 -17.67 -12.74 0.32
CA VAL A 83 -16.39 -12.04 0.13
C VAL A 83 -16.26 -10.82 1.05
N VAL A 84 -17.35 -10.07 1.25
CA VAL A 84 -17.38 -8.91 2.15
C VAL A 84 -17.30 -9.35 3.61
N GLU A 85 -18.01 -10.40 4.00
CA GLU A 85 -17.94 -10.93 5.36
C GLU A 85 -16.56 -11.49 5.68
N ALA A 86 -15.95 -12.27 4.76
CA ALA A 86 -14.59 -12.75 4.94
C ALA A 86 -13.55 -11.61 5.03
N ASP A 87 -13.72 -10.54 4.26
CA ASP A 87 -12.91 -9.33 4.37
C ASP A 87 -13.05 -8.66 5.74
N CYS A 88 -14.28 -8.47 6.21
CA CYS A 88 -14.56 -7.90 7.53
C CYS A 88 -13.99 -8.76 8.67
N ASP A 89 -14.12 -10.08 8.58
CA ASP A 89 -13.60 -11.04 9.54
C ASP A 89 -12.06 -10.97 9.62
N ILE A 90 -11.37 -11.07 8.48
CA ILE A 90 -9.90 -10.91 8.41
C ILE A 90 -9.49 -9.54 8.98
N ALA A 91 -10.21 -8.48 8.63
CA ALA A 91 -9.91 -7.13 9.10
C ALA A 91 -10.04 -6.98 10.62
N SER A 92 -10.94 -7.73 11.26
CA SER A 92 -11.17 -7.69 12.71
C SER A 92 -9.97 -8.17 13.53
N HIS A 93 -9.11 -8.99 12.92
CA HIS A 93 -7.87 -9.50 13.52
C HIS A 93 -6.66 -8.57 13.31
N LEU A 94 -6.80 -7.52 12.49
CA LEU A 94 -5.71 -6.62 12.17
C LEU A 94 -5.87 -5.29 12.92
N ALA A 95 -4.74 -4.65 13.23
CA ALA A 95 -4.78 -3.26 13.65
C ALA A 95 -5.53 -2.41 12.59
N PRO A 96 -6.42 -1.51 13.01
CA PRO A 96 -7.11 -0.64 12.08
C PRO A 96 -6.09 0.29 11.39
N PRO A 97 -6.38 0.75 10.16
CA PRO A 97 -5.63 1.85 9.57
C PRO A 97 -5.77 3.12 10.43
N ALA A 98 -4.86 4.06 10.23
CA ALA A 98 -5.04 5.42 10.73
C ALA A 98 -6.32 6.03 10.13
N ASP A 99 -6.84 7.08 10.78
CA ASP A 99 -8.03 7.74 10.28
C ASP A 99 -7.78 8.44 8.92
N ALA A 100 -8.89 8.77 8.25
CA ALA A 100 -8.83 9.34 6.92
C ALA A 100 -8.21 10.75 6.89
N ASP A 101 -8.24 11.51 8.00
CA ASP A 101 -7.63 12.83 8.08
C ASP A 101 -6.10 12.71 8.18
N ASP A 102 -5.60 11.78 8.99
CA ASP A 102 -4.16 11.48 9.12
C ASP A 102 -3.58 10.98 7.78
N VAL A 103 -4.26 10.03 7.13
CA VAL A 103 -3.83 9.53 5.82
C VAL A 103 -3.84 10.65 4.77
N ARG A 104 -4.83 11.55 4.79
CA ARG A 104 -4.88 12.71 3.88
C ARG A 104 -3.77 13.71 4.19
N SER A 105 -3.49 13.96 5.47
CA SER A 105 -2.43 14.84 5.93
C SER A 105 -1.07 14.36 5.42
N LEU A 106 -0.73 13.08 5.68
CA LEU A 106 0.51 12.46 5.21
C LEU A 106 0.65 12.51 3.68
N ARG A 107 -0.42 12.22 2.93
CA ARG A 107 -0.41 12.33 1.45
C ARG A 107 -0.08 13.74 0.98
N ARG A 108 -0.70 14.76 1.59
CA ARG A 108 -0.46 16.16 1.20
C ARG A 108 0.97 16.58 1.52
N THR A 109 1.49 16.19 2.69
CA THR A 109 2.89 16.45 3.08
C THR A 109 3.87 15.80 2.11
N LEU A 110 3.62 14.53 1.72
CA LEU A 110 4.43 13.83 0.74
C LEU A 110 4.45 14.54 -0.62
N ILE A 111 3.29 14.99 -1.12
CA ILE A 111 3.21 15.76 -2.37
C ILE A 111 4.11 17.00 -2.29
N VAL A 112 4.06 17.77 -1.20
CA VAL A 112 4.92 18.95 -1.02
C VAL A 112 6.41 18.55 -1.02
N ALA A 113 6.79 17.49 -0.31
CA ALA A 113 8.16 17.00 -0.28
C ALA A 113 8.66 16.55 -1.66
N SER A 114 7.83 15.84 -2.44
CA SER A 114 8.16 15.39 -3.79
C SER A 114 8.32 16.55 -4.77
N GLU A 115 7.45 17.57 -4.70
CA GLU A 115 7.59 18.77 -5.54
C GLU A 115 8.85 19.56 -5.21
N LEU A 116 9.17 19.71 -3.91
CA LEU A 116 10.42 20.31 -3.45
C LEU A 116 11.63 19.55 -3.99
N LEU A 117 11.63 18.22 -3.88
CA LEU A 117 12.72 17.37 -4.37
C LEU A 117 12.90 17.55 -5.88
N ALA A 118 11.80 17.50 -6.62
CA ALA A 118 11.81 17.64 -8.07
C ALA A 118 12.20 19.07 -8.53
N ALA A 119 12.01 20.10 -7.70
CA ALA A 119 12.50 21.45 -7.97
C ALA A 119 14.01 21.57 -7.74
N VAL A 120 14.51 20.97 -6.66
CA VAL A 120 15.95 20.89 -6.33
C VAL A 120 16.70 20.14 -7.42
N GLU A 121 16.22 18.96 -7.83
CA GLU A 121 16.82 18.13 -8.89
C GLU A 121 16.89 18.85 -10.24
N ARG A 122 15.93 19.73 -10.53
CA ARG A 122 15.89 20.51 -11.79
C ARG A 122 16.63 21.84 -11.70
N GLY A 123 17.19 22.20 -10.55
CA GLY A 123 17.86 23.47 -10.31
C GLY A 123 16.96 24.69 -10.56
N ARG A 124 15.64 24.56 -10.35
CA ARG A 124 14.67 25.62 -10.63
C ARG A 124 14.69 26.70 -9.54
N PRO A 125 14.59 27.98 -9.92
CA PRO A 125 14.44 29.06 -8.96
C PRO A 125 13.00 29.09 -8.45
N GLY A 126 12.80 28.68 -7.20
CA GLY A 126 11.51 28.74 -6.51
C GLY A 126 10.46 27.74 -6.97
N LEU A 127 9.48 27.54 -6.11
CA LEU A 127 8.28 26.74 -6.38
C LEU A 127 7.11 27.69 -6.55
N ASP A 128 6.49 27.67 -7.73
CA ASP A 128 5.16 28.23 -7.92
C ASP A 128 4.17 27.28 -7.25
N PHE A 129 4.01 27.38 -5.93
CA PHE A 129 2.94 26.69 -5.22
C PHE A 129 1.63 27.44 -5.47
N PRO A 130 0.70 26.95 -6.30
CA PRO A 130 -0.56 27.65 -6.48
C PRO A 130 -1.41 27.43 -5.22
N GLY A 131 -1.88 28.52 -4.61
CA GLY A 131 -3.15 28.61 -3.89
C GLY A 131 -3.43 27.61 -2.75
N SER A 132 -3.07 28.04 -1.54
CA SER A 132 -3.68 27.75 -0.22
C SER A 132 -3.74 26.31 0.34
N TYR A 133 -4.09 25.25 -0.39
CA TYR A 133 -4.32 23.96 0.29
C TYR A 133 -3.06 23.12 0.57
N LEU A 134 -1.97 23.35 -0.20
CA LEU A 134 -0.66 22.73 0.05
C LEU A 134 0.21 23.56 0.99
N ALA A 135 -0.06 24.87 1.11
CA ALA A 135 0.64 25.76 2.03
C ALA A 135 0.45 25.33 3.50
N ASP A 136 -0.76 24.87 3.83
CA ASP A 136 -1.08 24.36 5.16
C ASP A 136 -0.65 22.90 5.37
N ALA A 137 -0.31 22.17 4.29
CA ALA A 137 0.01 20.75 4.37
C ALA A 137 1.38 20.49 5.01
N ALA A 138 2.38 21.34 4.74
CA ALA A 138 3.70 21.21 5.32
C ALA A 138 4.32 22.58 5.68
N PRO A 139 3.76 23.31 6.66
CA PRO A 139 4.17 24.69 6.95
C PRO A 139 5.65 24.81 7.30
N TRP A 140 6.19 23.80 7.99
CA TRP A 140 7.59 23.77 8.39
C TRP A 140 8.55 23.52 7.21
N LEU A 141 8.20 22.64 6.27
CA LEU A 141 8.99 22.38 5.05
C LEU A 141 9.00 23.60 4.14
N LEU A 142 7.83 24.21 3.94
CA LEU A 142 7.68 25.40 3.11
C LEU A 142 8.39 26.60 3.74
N GLY A 143 8.30 26.79 5.06
CA GLY A 143 9.06 27.82 5.76
C GLY A 143 10.58 27.61 5.64
N ARG A 144 11.07 26.35 5.61
CA ARG A 144 12.48 26.05 5.32
C ARG A 144 12.85 26.38 3.88
N ALA A 145 11.97 26.09 2.92
CA ALA A 145 12.17 26.39 1.51
C ALA A 145 12.26 27.89 1.23
N VAL A 146 11.34 28.68 1.77
CA VAL A 146 11.35 30.15 1.63
C VAL A 146 12.63 30.75 2.20
N ARG A 147 13.01 30.38 3.44
CA ARG A 147 14.26 30.86 4.06
C ARG A 147 15.51 30.44 3.30
N SER A 148 15.49 29.27 2.68
CA SER A 148 16.59 28.77 1.85
C SER A 148 16.74 29.60 0.58
N HIS A 149 15.62 29.88 -0.10
CA HIS A 149 15.58 30.73 -1.28
C HIS A 149 16.03 32.17 -0.98
N GLU A 150 15.60 32.77 0.13
CA GLU A 150 16.00 34.14 0.53
C GLU A 150 17.50 34.28 0.81
N ARG A 151 18.16 33.19 1.24
CA ARG A 151 19.61 33.16 1.53
C ARG A 151 20.47 32.84 0.31
N SER A 152 19.86 32.34 -0.76
CA SER A 152 20.57 32.02 -1.99
C SER A 152 20.79 33.30 -2.80
N THR A 153 22.05 33.52 -3.21
CA THR A 153 22.43 34.62 -4.10
C THR A 153 22.07 34.36 -5.57
N ASP A 154 21.76 33.11 -5.93
CA ASP A 154 21.37 32.66 -7.28
C ASP A 154 19.88 32.34 -7.42
N GLY A 155 19.07 32.60 -6.40
CA GLY A 155 17.62 32.35 -6.38
C GLY A 155 17.24 30.87 -6.38
N ARG A 156 18.19 29.97 -6.07
CA ARG A 156 17.97 28.52 -6.02
C ARG A 156 17.58 28.07 -4.61
N LEU A 157 16.84 26.96 -4.55
CA LEU A 157 16.60 26.27 -3.30
C LEU A 157 17.88 25.57 -2.83
N ALA A 158 18.51 26.06 -1.77
CA ALA A 158 19.63 25.41 -1.10
C ALA A 158 19.13 24.35 -0.11
N PHE A 159 18.49 23.29 -0.61
CA PHE A 159 18.25 22.07 0.15
C PHE A 159 19.37 21.07 -0.12
N ASP A 160 19.70 20.28 0.91
CA ASP A 160 20.41 19.03 0.70
C ASP A 160 19.43 18.04 0.05
N GLU A 161 19.69 17.72 -1.22
CA GLU A 161 18.88 16.79 -2.01
C GLU A 161 18.79 15.40 -1.34
N ALA A 162 19.88 14.92 -0.74
CA ALA A 162 19.92 13.62 -0.09
C ALA A 162 19.07 13.61 1.19
N GLU A 163 19.12 14.69 1.98
CA GLU A 163 18.27 14.84 3.17
C GLU A 163 16.78 14.89 2.79
N LEU A 164 16.45 15.61 1.72
CA LEU A 164 15.08 15.75 1.24
C LEU A 164 14.53 14.44 0.66
N ARG A 165 15.34 13.70 -0.10
CA ARG A 165 14.99 12.35 -0.57
C ARG A 165 14.74 11.40 0.60
N ALA A 166 15.64 11.37 1.58
CA ALA A 166 15.45 10.55 2.80
C ALA A 166 14.23 10.98 3.63
N HIS A 167 13.79 12.23 3.54
CA HIS A 167 12.55 12.67 4.17
C HIS A 167 11.31 12.20 3.40
N ALA A 168 11.31 12.29 2.07
CA ALA A 168 10.24 11.76 1.23
C ALA A 168 10.07 10.24 1.43
N ASP A 169 11.16 9.48 1.44
CA ASP A 169 11.16 8.03 1.66
C ASP A 169 10.51 7.66 3.02
N ARG A 170 10.81 8.44 4.07
CA ARG A 170 10.19 8.26 5.39
C ARG A 170 8.69 8.55 5.37
N LEU A 171 8.26 9.63 4.71
CA LEU A 171 6.85 9.96 4.56
C LEU A 171 6.08 8.89 3.77
N GLU A 172 6.71 8.28 2.77
CA GLU A 172 6.12 7.16 2.04
C GLU A 172 5.92 5.94 2.94
N ALA A 173 6.92 5.60 3.76
CA ALA A 173 6.83 4.52 4.73
C ALA A 173 5.76 4.79 5.79
N ASP A 174 5.70 6.02 6.33
CA ASP A 174 4.69 6.44 7.31
C ASP A 174 3.27 6.38 6.71
N LEU A 175 3.12 6.80 5.46
CA LEU A 175 1.84 6.73 4.74
C LEU A 175 1.42 5.28 4.47
N GLU A 176 2.36 4.40 4.16
CA GLU A 176 2.07 2.98 4.00
C GLU A 176 1.66 2.33 5.33
N LEU A 177 2.40 2.61 6.42
CA LEU A 177 2.05 2.19 7.77
C LEU A 177 0.65 2.68 8.17
N ALA A 178 0.35 3.95 7.93
CA ALA A 178 -0.95 4.55 8.23
C ALA A 178 -2.10 3.86 7.47
N ARG A 179 -1.88 3.48 6.21
CA ARG A 179 -2.89 2.81 5.39
C ARG A 179 -3.09 1.34 5.74
N LEU A 180 -2.01 0.63 6.05
CA LEU A 180 -2.07 -0.81 6.34
C LEU A 180 -2.45 -1.10 7.81
N GLY A 181 -2.10 -0.20 8.72
CA GLY A 181 -2.09 -0.47 10.16
C GLY A 181 -0.81 -1.21 10.57
N THR A 182 -0.47 -1.15 11.86
CA THR A 182 0.81 -1.66 12.39
C THR A 182 1.01 -3.17 12.15
N THR A 183 -0.02 -3.98 12.39
CA THR A 183 0.06 -5.45 12.21
C THR A 183 0.39 -5.83 10.77
N LEU A 184 -0.35 -5.27 9.80
CA LEU A 184 -0.21 -5.64 8.40
C LEU A 184 1.08 -5.06 7.81
N TYR A 185 1.45 -3.84 8.19
CA TYR A 185 2.72 -3.23 7.78
C TYR A 185 3.93 -4.05 8.24
N ALA A 186 3.96 -4.48 9.51
CA ALA A 186 5.05 -5.31 10.03
C ALA A 186 5.17 -6.62 9.25
N ARG A 187 4.05 -7.30 8.96
CA ARG A 187 4.05 -8.57 8.22
C ARG A 187 4.58 -8.43 6.79
N VAL A 188 4.18 -7.37 6.08
CA VAL A 188 4.67 -7.11 4.72
C VAL A 188 6.17 -6.80 4.72
N ARG A 189 6.69 -6.14 5.77
CA ARG A 189 8.11 -5.78 5.88
C ARG A 189 9.02 -6.91 6.38
N ASP A 190 8.47 -7.83 7.19
CA ASP A 190 9.20 -8.98 7.73
C ASP A 190 9.22 -10.19 6.77
N GLU A 191 8.48 -10.15 5.65
CA GLU A 191 8.46 -11.25 4.69
C GLU A 191 9.78 -11.31 3.90
N PRO A 192 10.59 -12.37 4.04
CA PRO A 192 11.82 -12.50 3.28
C PRO A 192 11.46 -12.71 1.82
N VAL A 193 11.93 -11.82 0.93
CA VAL A 193 11.90 -12.05 -0.52
C VAL A 193 12.60 -13.38 -0.77
N ALA A 194 11.82 -14.41 -1.14
CA ALA A 194 12.37 -15.72 -1.44
C ALA A 194 13.47 -15.55 -2.51
N PRO A 195 14.69 -16.09 -2.30
CA PRO A 195 15.74 -15.98 -3.29
C PRO A 195 15.22 -16.59 -4.59
N SER A 196 15.17 -15.78 -5.66
CA SER A 196 14.92 -16.27 -7.00
C SER A 196 15.89 -17.43 -7.24
N VAL A 197 15.38 -18.65 -7.36
CA VAL A 197 16.19 -19.82 -7.69
C VAL A 197 16.81 -19.55 -9.05
N GLY A 198 18.05 -19.07 -9.02
CA GLY A 198 18.90 -18.90 -10.17
C GLY A 198 18.98 -20.24 -10.87
N SER A 199 18.55 -20.25 -12.13
CA SER A 199 18.84 -21.31 -13.06
C SER A 199 20.35 -21.33 -13.32
N GLU A 200 21.12 -21.94 -12.42
CA GLU A 200 22.45 -22.42 -12.77
C GLU A 200 22.31 -23.83 -13.35
N LYS A 201 22.10 -23.84 -14.68
CA LYS A 201 22.62 -24.91 -15.51
C LYS A 201 24.12 -24.68 -15.66
N ARG A 202 24.93 -25.61 -15.16
CA ARG A 202 26.04 -26.24 -15.89
C ARG A 202 26.53 -27.46 -15.15
#